data_AF-A0A421BDE4-F1
#
_entry.id   AF-A0A421BDE4-F1
#
_cell.length_a   1.000
_cell.length_b   1.000
_cell.length_c   1.000
_cell.angle_alpha   90.00
_cell.angle_beta   90.00
_cell.angle_gamma   90.00
#
_symmetry.space_group_name_H-M   'P 1'
#
loop_
_entity.id
_entity.type
_entity.pdbx_description
1 polymer ?
#
loop_
_entity_poly.entity_id
_entity_poly.type
_entity_poly.pdbx_seq_one_letter_code
_entity_poly.pdbx_strand_id
1 'polypeptide(L)'
;MIELLHLFSYHAIVYTIVFLLSSLALLFPIKKAKYLFKKTSPLGGYFMSQLEQLRDEINLLDQKILKLLEERFQLSSDVADYKHSHHLPIYQANREEEILEKVTQQLHNKALSPAVEEVWLSIFSASRKLQEHRQKEQL
;
A
#
# COMPACT_ATOMS: atom_id res chain seq x y z
N MET A 1 -22.12 40.16 42.71
CA MET A 1 -20.70 40.34 42.31
C MET A 1 -19.92 39.01 42.29
N ILE A 2 -20.26 38.02 43.13
CA ILE A 2 -19.59 36.69 43.18
C ILE A 2 -20.05 35.76 42.04
N GLU A 3 -21.31 35.83 41.59
CA GLU A 3 -21.81 34.97 40.49
C GLU A 3 -21.19 35.26 39.13
N LEU A 4 -20.83 36.53 38.85
CA LEU A 4 -20.19 36.92 37.59
C LEU A 4 -18.81 36.27 37.45
N LEU A 5 -18.03 36.19 38.53
CA LEU A 5 -16.70 35.59 38.58
C LEU A 5 -16.72 34.08 38.28
N HIS A 6 -17.75 33.37 38.72
CA HIS A 6 -17.92 31.94 38.40
C HIS A 6 -18.24 31.71 36.91
N LEU A 7 -19.01 32.60 36.29
CA LEU A 7 -19.35 32.51 34.87
C LEU A 7 -18.11 32.72 33.96
N PHE A 8 -17.24 33.66 34.32
CA PHE A 8 -15.97 33.92 33.61
C PHE A 8 -14.98 32.76 33.75
N SER A 9 -14.87 32.16 34.95
CA SER A 9 -14.03 30.97 35.15
C SER A 9 -14.53 29.78 34.34
N TYR A 10 -15.85 29.61 34.22
CA TYR A 10 -16.44 28.53 33.43
C TYR A 10 -16.17 28.70 31.93
N HIS A 11 -16.32 29.93 31.40
CA HIS A 11 -15.97 30.23 30.01
C HIS A 11 -14.50 29.94 29.72
N ALA A 12 -13.57 30.37 30.58
CA ALA A 12 -12.14 30.12 30.39
C ALA A 12 -11.80 28.61 30.34
N ILE A 13 -12.47 27.79 31.15
CA ILE A 13 -12.30 26.33 31.17
C ILE A 13 -12.87 25.70 29.88
N VAL A 14 -14.05 26.13 29.44
CA VAL A 14 -14.66 25.62 28.20
C VAL A 14 -13.80 25.97 26.98
N TYR A 15 -13.28 27.20 26.91
CA TYR A 15 -12.40 27.63 25.83
C TYR A 15 -11.07 26.87 25.81
N THR A 16 -10.47 26.60 26.97
CA THR A 16 -9.22 25.82 27.04
C THR A 16 -9.44 24.35 26.63
N ILE A 17 -10.56 23.73 27.02
CA ILE A 17 -10.91 22.36 26.60
C ILE A 17 -11.16 22.30 25.08
N VAL A 18 -11.94 23.24 24.52
CA VAL A 18 -12.21 23.30 23.07
C VAL A 18 -10.92 23.54 22.27
N PHE A 19 -10.04 24.40 22.76
CA PHE A 19 -8.74 24.66 22.13
C PHE A 19 -7.83 23.42 22.17
N LEU A 20 -7.75 22.72 23.31
CA LEU A 20 -6.99 21.48 23.44
C LEU A 20 -7.53 20.36 22.55
N LEU A 21 -8.86 20.22 22.43
CA LEU A 21 -9.49 19.25 21.53
C LEU A 21 -9.22 19.57 20.05
N SER A 22 -9.20 20.86 19.68
CA SER A 22 -8.87 21.28 18.32
C SER A 22 -7.39 21.02 17.96
N SER A 23 -6.48 21.19 18.93
CA SER A 23 -5.05 20.91 18.75
C SER A 23 -4.75 19.41 18.68
N LEU A 24 -5.54 18.57 19.38
CA LEU A 24 -5.39 17.11 19.35
C LEU A 24 -5.81 16.51 17.99
N ALA A 25 -6.72 17.17 17.26
CA ALA A 25 -7.17 16.74 15.93
C ALA A 25 -6.07 16.76 14.86
N LEU A 26 -5.01 17.55 15.06
CA LEU A 26 -3.87 17.65 14.13
C LEU A 26 -2.87 16.48 14.27
N LEU A 27 -2.91 15.74 15.37
CA LEU A 27 -2.05 14.56 15.59
C LEU A 27 -2.61 13.28 14.93
N PHE A 28 -3.84 13.33 14.43
CA PHE A 28 -4.43 12.21 13.70
C PHE A 28 -4.21 12.39 12.19
N PRO A 29 -3.56 11.44 11.50
CA PRO A 29 -3.43 11.51 10.05
C PRO A 29 -4.83 11.50 9.43
N ILE A 30 -5.13 12.54 8.64
CA ILE A 30 -6.45 12.84 8.05
C ILE A 30 -7.06 11.62 7.32
N LYS A 31 -6.23 10.72 6.78
CA LYS A 31 -6.68 9.46 6.15
C LYS A 31 -7.36 8.51 7.15
N LYS A 32 -6.81 8.35 8.35
CA LYS A 32 -7.42 7.56 9.43
C LYS A 32 -8.65 8.27 10.00
N ALA A 33 -8.66 9.60 10.03
CA ALA A 33 -9.82 10.39 10.43
C ALA A 33 -10.99 10.23 9.43
N LYS A 34 -10.76 10.19 8.12
CA LYS A 34 -11.80 9.90 7.11
C LYS A 34 -12.38 8.49 7.28
N TYR A 35 -11.52 7.52 7.59
CA TYR A 35 -11.93 6.14 7.90
C TYR A 35 -12.73 6.04 9.20
N LEU A 36 -12.30 6.73 10.26
CA LEU A 36 -12.98 6.77 11.56
C LEU A 36 -14.27 7.60 11.52
N PHE A 37 -14.32 8.68 10.74
CA PHE A 37 -15.51 9.52 10.57
C PHE A 37 -16.63 8.77 9.83
N LYS A 38 -16.30 7.93 8.84
CA LYS A 38 -17.26 7.00 8.22
C LYS A 38 -17.88 6.02 9.24
N LYS A 39 -17.21 5.78 10.37
CA LYS A 39 -17.61 4.80 11.40
C LYS A 39 -18.55 5.35 12.48
N THR A 40 -18.72 6.67 12.62
CA THR A 40 -19.44 7.27 13.78
C THR A 40 -20.58 8.24 13.41
N SER A 41 -21.14 8.19 12.19
CA SER A 41 -22.34 8.97 11.87
C SER A 41 -23.61 8.24 12.37
N PRO A 42 -24.48 8.87 13.19
CA PRO A 42 -25.63 8.17 13.78
C PRO A 42 -26.77 7.86 12.80
N LEU A 43 -26.77 8.41 11.57
CA LEU A 43 -27.88 8.29 10.61
C LEU A 43 -27.42 8.05 9.15
N GLY A 44 -26.17 7.63 8.92
CA GLY A 44 -25.62 7.45 7.57
C GLY A 44 -24.54 6.36 7.44
N GLY A 45 -24.46 5.46 8.43
CA GLY A 45 -23.51 4.34 8.45
C GLY A 45 -24.18 3.05 7.99
N TYR A 46 -24.18 2.82 6.68
CA TYR A 46 -24.58 1.57 6.04
C TYR A 46 -23.97 0.36 6.79
N PHE A 47 -24.76 -0.67 7.07
CA PHE A 47 -24.27 -1.96 7.57
C PHE A 47 -23.29 -2.51 6.52
N MET A 48 -21.98 -2.29 6.68
CA MET A 48 -21.01 -2.89 5.77
C MET A 48 -21.04 -4.39 6.00
N SER A 49 -21.42 -5.12 4.96
CA SER A 49 -21.41 -6.57 5.01
C SER A 49 -19.99 -7.08 5.27
N GLN A 50 -19.88 -8.29 5.80
CA GLN A 50 -18.58 -8.95 5.97
C GLN A 50 -17.80 -9.00 4.64
N LEU A 51 -18.51 -9.14 3.50
CA LEU A 51 -17.92 -9.09 2.17
C LEU A 51 -17.24 -7.74 1.89
N GLU A 52 -17.88 -6.63 2.24
CA GLU A 52 -17.32 -5.30 2.00
C GLU A 52 -16.10 -5.04 2.89
N GLN A 53 -16.09 -5.57 4.12
CA GLN A 53 -14.91 -5.51 4.99
C GLN A 53 -13.73 -6.29 4.39
N LEU A 54 -13.97 -7.50 3.89
CA LEU A 54 -12.94 -8.31 3.22
C LEU A 54 -12.40 -7.60 1.97
N ARG A 55 -13.26 -6.96 1.18
CA ARG A 55 -12.85 -6.17 0.01
C ARG A 55 -11.97 -4.98 0.39
N ASP A 56 -12.30 -4.28 1.47
CA ASP A 56 -11.47 -3.19 1.97
C ASP A 56 -10.08 -3.69 2.41
N GLU A 57 -10.00 -4.86 3.04
CA GLU A 57 -8.71 -5.48 3.39
C GLU A 57 -7.90 -5.87 2.15
N ILE A 58 -8.55 -6.44 1.13
CA ILE A 58 -7.91 -6.74 -0.17
C ILE A 58 -7.39 -5.45 -0.81
N ASN A 59 -8.20 -4.38 -0.87
CA ASN A 59 -7.78 -3.09 -1.43
C ASN A 59 -6.53 -2.53 -0.74
N LEU A 60 -6.40 -2.72 0.57
CA LEU A 60 -5.20 -2.30 1.32
C LEU A 60 -3.97 -3.15 0.98
N LEU A 61 -4.15 -4.45 0.71
CA LEU A 61 -3.07 -5.32 0.23
C LEU A 61 -2.66 -4.96 -1.19
N ASP A 62 -3.62 -4.69 -2.08
CA ASP A 62 -3.38 -4.30 -3.47
C ASP A 62 -2.54 -3.03 -3.57
N GLN A 63 -2.78 -2.05 -2.70
CA GLN A 63 -1.95 -0.84 -2.62
C GLN A 63 -0.49 -1.15 -2.26
N LYS A 64 -0.25 -2.14 -1.39
CA LYS A 64 1.10 -2.56 -1.03
C LYS A 64 1.76 -3.33 -2.16
N ILE A 65 1.01 -4.22 -2.82
CA ILE A 65 1.48 -4.98 -3.98
C ILE A 65 1.87 -4.01 -5.10
N LEU A 66 1.03 -3.01 -5.40
CA LEU A 66 1.33 -2.00 -6.43
C LEU A 66 2.66 -1.29 -6.16
N LYS A 67 2.85 -0.80 -4.92
CA LYS A 67 4.09 -0.13 -4.54
C LYS A 67 5.32 -1.04 -4.70
N LEU A 68 5.21 -2.29 -4.27
CA LEU A 68 6.30 -3.28 -4.41
C LEU A 68 6.58 -3.60 -5.88
N LEU A 69 5.56 -3.64 -6.74
CA LEU A 69 5.73 -3.85 -8.17
C LEU A 69 6.40 -2.65 -8.84
N GLU A 70 6.04 -1.42 -8.48
CA GLU A 70 6.71 -0.21 -8.98
C GLU A 70 8.21 -0.24 -8.64
N GLU A 71 8.56 -0.51 -7.37
CA GLU A 71 9.95 -0.63 -6.92
C GLU A 71 10.69 -1.75 -7.68
N ARG A 72 10.05 -2.92 -7.82
CA ARG A 72 10.61 -4.07 -8.54
C ARG A 72 10.82 -3.77 -10.02
N PHE A 73 9.90 -3.05 -10.66
CA PHE A 73 10.00 -2.69 -12.07
C PHE A 73 11.03 -1.61 -12.33
N GLN A 74 11.23 -0.66 -11.40
CA GLN A 74 12.37 0.25 -11.47
C GLN A 74 13.69 -0.52 -11.49
N LEU A 75 13.87 -1.46 -10.55
CA LEU A 75 15.06 -2.31 -10.50
C LEU A 75 15.21 -3.18 -11.76
N SER A 76 14.10 -3.72 -12.29
CA SER A 76 14.12 -4.47 -13.56
C SER A 76 14.63 -3.62 -14.71
N SER A 77 14.21 -2.35 -14.75
CA SER A 77 14.67 -1.42 -15.76
C SER A 77 16.16 -1.11 -15.58
N ASP A 78 16.66 -0.98 -14.36
CA ASP A 78 18.10 -0.77 -14.11
C ASP A 78 18.94 -2.01 -14.46
N VAL A 79 18.37 -3.21 -14.25
CA VAL A 79 18.94 -4.47 -14.76
C VAL A 79 19.01 -4.48 -16.29
N ALA A 80 18.07 -3.84 -17.00
CA ALA A 80 18.10 -3.72 -18.45
C ALA A 80 19.36 -2.96 -18.92
N ASP A 81 19.67 -1.83 -18.28
CA ASP A 81 20.84 -0.99 -18.58
C ASP A 81 22.14 -1.72 -18.31
N TYR A 82 22.19 -2.43 -17.17
CA TYR A 82 23.34 -3.26 -16.83
C TYR A 82 23.54 -4.36 -17.88
N LYS A 83 22.48 -5.07 -18.26
CA LYS A 83 22.56 -6.12 -19.29
C LYS A 83 22.97 -5.56 -20.64
N HIS A 84 22.46 -4.40 -21.04
CA HIS A 84 22.81 -3.75 -22.29
C HIS A 84 24.30 -3.38 -22.34
N SER A 85 24.80 -2.69 -21.32
CA SER A 85 26.22 -2.31 -21.22
C SER A 85 27.19 -3.50 -21.18
N HIS A 86 26.73 -4.66 -20.70
CA HIS A 86 27.52 -5.88 -20.60
C HIS A 86 27.20 -6.93 -21.68
N HIS A 87 26.38 -6.58 -22.68
CA HIS A 87 25.98 -7.48 -23.78
C HIS A 87 25.34 -8.79 -23.31
N LEU A 88 24.58 -8.74 -22.21
CA LEU A 88 23.88 -9.88 -21.64
C LEU A 88 22.45 -10.00 -22.18
N PRO A 89 21.92 -11.22 -22.35
CA PRO A 89 20.55 -11.41 -22.80
C PRO A 89 19.51 -11.00 -21.74
N ILE A 90 18.38 -10.45 -22.19
CA ILE A 90 17.24 -10.12 -21.32
C ILE A 90 16.67 -11.38 -20.66
N TYR A 91 16.40 -12.42 -21.45
CA TYR A 91 15.87 -13.67 -20.93
C TYR A 91 16.98 -14.57 -20.35
N GLN A 92 16.76 -15.03 -19.12
CA GLN A 92 17.68 -15.91 -18.40
C GLN A 92 16.85 -16.98 -17.64
N ALA A 93 16.55 -18.10 -18.31
CA ALA A 93 15.66 -19.16 -17.79
C ALA A 93 16.05 -19.66 -16.39
N ASN A 94 17.34 -20.00 -16.19
CA ASN A 94 17.84 -20.53 -14.92
C ASN A 94 17.55 -19.58 -13.75
N ARG A 95 17.58 -18.26 -13.98
CA ARG A 95 17.30 -17.27 -12.94
C ARG A 95 15.82 -17.23 -12.58
N GLU A 96 14.94 -17.36 -13.56
CA GLU A 96 13.49 -17.39 -13.32
C GLU A 96 13.09 -18.67 -12.56
N GLU A 97 13.68 -19.81 -12.92
CA GLU A 97 13.50 -21.08 -12.22
C GLU A 97 13.94 -21.01 -10.75
N GLU A 98 15.14 -20.48 -10.49
CA GLU A 98 15.66 -20.30 -9.12
C GLU A 98 14.73 -19.42 -8.26
N ILE A 99 14.18 -18.34 -8.84
CA ILE A 99 13.26 -17.47 -8.11
C ILE A 99 11.94 -18.22 -7.83
N LEU A 100 11.39 -18.95 -8.80
CA LEU A 100 10.15 -19.73 -8.63
C LEU A 100 10.30 -20.78 -7.55
N GLU A 101 11.39 -21.54 -7.56
CA GLU A 101 11.69 -22.52 -6.51
C GLU A 101 11.76 -21.83 -5.14
N LYS A 102 12.48 -20.72 -5.04
CA LYS A 102 12.62 -19.98 -3.79
C LYS A 102 11.27 -19.50 -3.24
N VAL A 103 10.41 -18.92 -4.08
CA VAL A 103 9.14 -18.38 -3.60
C VAL A 103 8.15 -19.47 -3.21
N THR A 104 8.10 -20.58 -3.95
CA THR A 104 7.26 -21.71 -3.57
C THR A 104 7.77 -22.41 -2.31
N GLN A 105 9.08 -22.50 -2.10
CA GLN A 105 9.68 -23.00 -0.86
C GLN A 105 9.38 -22.10 0.36
N GLN A 106 9.19 -20.80 0.17
CA GLN A 106 8.86 -19.86 1.24
C GLN A 106 7.37 -19.86 1.64
N LEU A 107 6.47 -20.44 0.82
CA LEU A 107 5.05 -20.51 1.16
C LEU A 107 4.82 -21.37 2.41
N HIS A 108 4.07 -20.84 3.38
CA HIS A 108 3.56 -21.62 4.50
C HIS A 108 2.55 -22.66 4.06
N ASN A 109 1.62 -22.27 3.18
CA ASN A 109 0.64 -23.17 2.58
C ASN A 109 1.08 -23.57 1.16
N LYS A 110 1.63 -24.77 1.02
CA LYS A 110 2.10 -25.30 -0.27
C LYS A 110 0.99 -25.53 -1.29
N ALA A 111 -0.27 -25.61 -0.88
CA ALA A 111 -1.39 -25.72 -1.81
C ALA A 111 -1.56 -24.46 -2.69
N LEU A 112 -0.97 -23.32 -2.27
CA LEU A 112 -1.01 -22.07 -3.03
C LEU A 112 0.07 -21.99 -4.12
N SER A 113 1.02 -22.93 -4.19
CA SER A 113 2.14 -22.86 -5.14
C SER A 113 1.69 -22.62 -6.59
N PRO A 114 0.69 -23.32 -7.15
CA PRO A 114 0.28 -23.09 -8.54
C PRO A 114 -0.17 -21.65 -8.82
N ALA A 115 -0.96 -21.06 -7.90
CA ALA A 115 -1.43 -19.68 -8.04
C ALA A 115 -0.30 -18.66 -7.90
N VAL A 116 0.65 -18.93 -7.00
CA VAL A 116 1.82 -18.06 -6.77
C VAL A 116 2.77 -18.10 -7.97
N GLU A 117 3.02 -19.29 -8.52
CA GLU A 117 3.83 -19.44 -9.74
C GLU A 117 3.25 -18.65 -10.92
N GLU A 118 1.93 -18.73 -11.15
CA GLU A 118 1.25 -17.98 -12.21
C GLU A 118 1.46 -16.45 -12.09
N VAL A 119 1.33 -15.92 -10.87
CA VAL A 119 1.58 -14.50 -10.60
C VAL A 119 3.03 -14.14 -10.88
N TRP A 120 3.99 -14.96 -10.45
CA TRP A 120 5.41 -14.69 -10.68
C TRP A 120 5.80 -14.74 -12.16
N LEU A 121 5.29 -15.72 -12.91
CA LEU A 121 5.48 -15.81 -14.35
C LEU A 121 4.93 -14.57 -15.07
N SER A 122 3.78 -14.07 -14.62
CA SER A 122 3.19 -12.82 -15.15
C SER A 122 4.08 -11.61 -14.85
N ILE A 123 4.62 -11.52 -13.64
CA ILE A 123 5.57 -10.47 -13.25
C ILE A 123 6.84 -10.55 -14.09
N PHE A 124 7.40 -11.74 -14.34
CA PHE A 124 8.58 -11.91 -15.19
C PHE A 124 8.31 -11.49 -16.63
N SER A 125 7.17 -11.90 -17.19
CA SER A 125 6.72 -11.49 -18.53
C SER A 125 6.64 -9.97 -18.66
N ALA A 126 6.02 -9.29 -17.70
CA ALA A 126 5.96 -7.83 -17.67
C ALA A 126 7.37 -7.19 -17.57
N SER A 127 8.25 -7.77 -16.74
CA SER A 127 9.62 -7.29 -16.56
C SER A 127 10.43 -7.35 -17.84
N ARG A 128 10.34 -8.46 -18.59
CA ARG A 128 11.05 -8.62 -19.86
C ARG A 128 10.60 -7.58 -20.88
N LYS A 129 9.28 -7.36 -21.00
CA LYS A 129 8.73 -6.33 -21.88
C LYS A 129 9.26 -4.93 -21.55
N LEU A 130 9.36 -4.59 -20.26
CA LEU A 130 9.95 -3.32 -19.83
C LEU A 130 11.44 -3.23 -20.17
N GLN A 131 12.21 -4.31 -19.95
CA GLN A 131 13.63 -4.36 -20.32
C GLN A 131 13.83 -4.19 -21.84
N GLU A 132 13.03 -4.87 -22.65
CA GLU A 132 13.04 -4.75 -24.11
C GLU A 132 12.71 -3.33 -24.59
N HIS A 133 11.72 -2.69 -23.96
CA HIS A 133 11.37 -1.30 -24.27
C HIS A 133 12.51 -0.34 -23.94
N ARG A 134 13.08 -0.44 -22.73
CA ARG A 134 14.18 0.42 -22.29
C ARG A 134 15.41 0.29 -23.17
N GLN A 135 15.75 -0.93 -23.63
CA GLN A 135 16.86 -1.14 -24.55
C GLN A 135 16.62 -0.52 -25.94
N LYS A 136 15.37 -0.44 -26.42
CA LYS A 136 15.03 0.20 -27.70
C LYS A 136 15.15 1.73 -27.64
N GLU A 137 14.85 2.32 -26.49
CA GLU A 137 14.98 3.77 -26.27
C GLU A 137 16.45 4.25 -26.22
N GLN A 138 17.39 3.32 -26.06
CA GLN A 138 18.83 3.59 -25.97
C GLN A 138 19.56 3.49 -27.32
N LEU A 139 18.84 3.14 -28.39
CA LEU A 139 19.34 3.07 -29.77
C LEU A 139 19.16 4.42 -30.49
#